data_AF-A0A068TP12-F1
#
_entry.id   AF-A0A068TP12-F1
#
_cell.length_a   1.000
_cell.length_b   1.000
_cell.length_c   1.000
_cell.angle_alpha   90.00
_cell.angle_beta   90.00
_cell.angle_gamma   90.00
#
_symmetry.space_group_name_H-M   'P 1'
#
loop_
_entity.id
_entity.type
_entity.pdbx_description
1 polymer ?
#
loop_
_entity_poly.entity_id
_entity_poly.type
_entity_poly.pdbx_seq_one_letter_code
_entity_poly.pdbx_strand_id
1 'polypeptide(L)'
;MGESMAHSPLVTYVSVLSLLTLCPPFVILLWYTMVHADGSVLQTANYLRDHGIQGLLQIWPKPTTTAWKIIAFYAAFEAALQLFLPGKRVEGPTSPSGNRPVYKANGLQAYAVTLVTYLGLWWFGIFNPVIVYDHLGEIFSALIFGSLIFCLFLYIKGHVAPSSTDSGSSGNIIIDFYWGMELYPRIGKNFDIKVFTNCRFGMMSWAVLSLTYCIKQYETYGRVADSMLVNTTLMLVYVTKFFWWEAGYWNTMDIAHDRAGFYICWGCLVWVPSVYTSPGMYLVNHPVNLGVQLALYILVAGILCIYINYDCDRQRQEFRRTNGKCLVWGKAPSKIVASYTTTSSETKTSLLLTSGWWGLSRHFHYVPEILAAFFWTVPALFSHFLPYFYVVFLTILLFDRAKRDDDRCRSKYGKYWKLYCEKVPYRIVPGLY
;
A
#
# COMPACT_ATOMS: atom_id res chain seq x y z
N MET A 1 19.98 5.22 25.33
CA MET A 1 20.13 3.78 25.59
C MET A 1 19.84 3.07 24.28
N GLY A 2 20.86 2.41 23.72
CA GLY A 2 20.84 1.93 22.35
C GLY A 2 19.74 0.91 22.11
N GLU A 3 18.84 1.22 21.16
CA GLU A 3 18.04 0.19 20.52
C GLU A 3 19.02 -0.78 19.87
N SER A 4 19.08 -2.00 20.40
CA SER A 4 19.69 -3.13 19.71
C SER A 4 18.97 -3.25 18.38
N MET A 5 19.62 -2.81 17.30
CA MET A 5 19.11 -3.07 15.97
C MET A 5 18.98 -4.59 15.81
N ALA A 6 17.81 -5.03 15.34
CA ALA A 6 17.52 -6.46 15.14
C ALA A 6 18.49 -7.14 14.14
N HIS A 7 19.20 -6.34 13.35
CA HIS A 7 20.25 -6.74 12.42
C HIS A 7 21.53 -5.93 12.67
N SER A 8 22.68 -6.45 12.20
CA SER A 8 23.91 -5.69 12.28
C SER A 8 23.78 -4.34 11.55
N PRO A 9 24.53 -3.30 11.96
CA PRO A 9 24.53 -2.01 11.28
C PRO A 9 24.78 -2.15 9.78
N LEU A 10 25.76 -2.98 9.39
CA LEU A 10 26.11 -3.22 8.00
C LEU A 10 24.91 -3.73 7.18
N VAL A 11 24.19 -4.74 7.69
CA VAL A 11 23.03 -5.32 7.00
C VAL A 11 21.93 -4.26 6.82
N THR A 12 21.72 -3.43 7.84
CA THR A 12 20.73 -2.34 7.79
C THR A 12 21.09 -1.31 6.71
N TYR A 13 22.35 -0.84 6.70
CA TYR A 13 22.82 0.13 5.72
C TYR A 13 22.79 -0.42 4.29
N VAL A 14 23.26 -1.64 4.08
CA VAL A 14 23.23 -2.29 2.75
C VAL A 14 21.79 -2.42 2.27
N SER A 15 20.87 -2.86 3.13
CA SER A 15 19.45 -3.01 2.77
C SER A 15 18.81 -1.67 2.37
N VAL A 16 19.07 -0.61 3.15
CA VAL A 16 18.59 0.75 2.88
C VAL A 16 19.12 1.27 1.54
N LEU A 17 20.42 1.15 1.32
CA LEU A 17 21.05 1.59 0.07
C LEU A 17 20.57 0.79 -1.13
N SER A 18 20.41 -0.53 -1.00
CA SER A 18 19.86 -1.38 -2.05
C SER A 18 18.45 -0.95 -2.43
N LEU A 19 17.57 -0.70 -1.45
CA LEU A 19 16.20 -0.26 -1.74
C LEU A 19 16.17 1.14 -2.39
N LEU A 20 17.00 2.08 -1.90
CA LEU A 20 17.10 3.43 -2.47
C LEU A 20 17.56 3.43 -3.94
N THR A 21 18.47 2.52 -4.29
CA THR A 21 19.13 2.50 -5.61
C THR A 21 18.46 1.56 -6.60
N LEU A 22 17.87 0.45 -6.15
CA LEU A 22 17.30 -0.58 -7.02
C LEU A 22 15.81 -0.40 -7.27
N CYS A 23 15.03 0.13 -6.32
CA CYS A 23 13.60 0.31 -6.51
C CYS A 23 13.25 1.29 -7.66
N PRO A 24 13.92 2.45 -7.80
CA PRO A 24 13.64 3.36 -8.92
C PRO A 24 13.85 2.76 -10.33
N PRO A 25 15.02 2.17 -10.67
CA PRO A 25 15.18 1.53 -11.98
C PRO A 25 14.25 0.33 -12.15
N PHE A 26 13.94 -0.41 -11.08
CA PHE A 26 13.02 -1.53 -11.17
C PHE A 26 11.62 -1.12 -11.65
N VAL A 27 11.10 0.03 -11.19
CA VAL A 27 9.80 0.55 -11.64
C VAL A 27 9.78 0.78 -13.16
N ILE A 28 10.85 1.35 -13.71
CA ILE A 28 10.99 1.59 -15.15
C ILE A 28 11.14 0.27 -15.92
N LEU A 29 11.94 -0.67 -15.41
CA LEU A 29 12.10 -1.98 -16.02
C LEU A 29 10.79 -2.78 -16.02
N LEU A 30 10.01 -2.70 -14.95
CA LEU A 30 8.69 -3.33 -14.84
C LEU A 30 7.75 -2.78 -15.91
N TRP A 31 7.63 -1.46 -16.01
CA TRP A 31 6.82 -0.79 -17.02
C TRP A 31 7.26 -1.14 -18.44
N TYR A 32 8.55 -0.98 -18.75
CA TYR A 32 9.08 -1.27 -20.08
C TYR A 32 8.83 -2.73 -20.47
N THR A 33 9.07 -3.66 -19.56
CA THR A 33 8.88 -5.08 -19.85
C THR A 33 7.42 -5.38 -20.18
N MET A 34 6.46 -4.84 -19.41
CA MET A 34 5.04 -5.10 -19.63
C MET A 34 4.46 -4.40 -20.87
N VAL A 35 4.93 -3.18 -21.16
CA VAL A 35 4.34 -2.33 -22.21
C VAL A 35 5.07 -2.48 -23.55
N HIS A 36 6.39 -2.64 -23.54
CA HIS A 36 7.22 -2.62 -24.74
C HIS A 36 7.92 -3.95 -25.07
N ALA A 37 8.06 -4.85 -24.10
CA ALA A 37 8.66 -6.17 -24.30
C ALA A 37 7.67 -7.32 -24.13
N ASP A 38 6.37 -7.08 -24.37
CA ASP A 38 5.31 -8.09 -24.37
C ASP A 38 5.16 -8.85 -23.02
N GLY A 39 5.63 -8.26 -21.92
CA GLY A 39 5.72 -8.92 -20.61
C GLY A 39 6.89 -9.92 -20.47
N SER A 40 7.74 -10.06 -21.49
CA SER A 40 8.88 -10.98 -21.51
C SER A 40 10.12 -10.41 -20.83
N VAL A 41 10.42 -10.94 -19.64
CA VAL A 41 11.66 -10.64 -18.91
C VAL A 41 12.90 -11.00 -19.74
N LEU A 42 12.82 -12.06 -20.55
CA LEU A 42 13.94 -12.50 -21.38
C LEU A 42 14.25 -11.48 -22.49
N GLN A 43 13.24 -10.92 -23.14
CA GLN A 43 13.44 -9.88 -24.15
C GLN A 43 14.12 -8.64 -23.54
N THR A 44 13.64 -8.20 -22.38
CA THR A 44 14.25 -7.07 -21.66
C THR A 44 15.68 -7.37 -21.23
N ALA A 45 15.94 -8.58 -20.71
CA ALA A 45 17.29 -8.98 -20.30
C ALA A 45 18.27 -9.07 -21.49
N ASN A 46 17.82 -9.59 -22.63
CA ASN A 46 18.64 -9.62 -23.86
C ASN A 46 18.93 -8.21 -24.35
N TYR A 47 17.92 -7.33 -24.40
CA TYR A 47 18.12 -5.94 -24.79
C TYR A 47 19.15 -5.22 -23.90
N LEU A 48 19.04 -5.38 -22.57
CA LEU A 48 19.99 -4.82 -21.62
C LEU A 48 21.39 -5.44 -21.72
N ARG A 49 21.48 -6.74 -22.05
CA ARG A 49 22.76 -7.41 -22.29
C ARG A 49 23.46 -6.83 -23.52
N ASP A 50 22.72 -6.59 -24.59
CA ASP A 50 23.26 -6.12 -25.86
C ASP A 50 23.67 -4.64 -25.82
N HIS A 51 22.96 -3.82 -25.04
CA HIS A 51 23.17 -2.36 -24.98
C HIS A 51 23.79 -1.86 -23.66
N GLY A 52 23.96 -2.74 -22.66
CA GLY A 52 24.51 -2.41 -21.35
C GLY A 52 23.78 -1.26 -20.65
N ILE A 53 24.54 -0.37 -20.01
CA ILE A 53 24.01 0.81 -19.30
C ILE A 53 23.29 1.78 -20.26
N GLN A 54 23.73 1.87 -21.52
CA GLN A 54 23.07 2.73 -22.51
C GLN A 54 21.66 2.23 -22.81
N GLY A 55 21.44 0.91 -22.81
CA GLY A 55 20.10 0.32 -22.93
C GLY A 55 19.16 0.77 -21.81
N LEU A 56 19.64 0.76 -20.57
CA LEU A 56 18.84 1.24 -19.43
C LEU A 56 18.48 2.73 -19.56
N LEU A 57 19.43 3.56 -19.99
CA LEU A 57 19.20 4.99 -20.23
C LEU A 57 18.23 5.25 -21.40
N GLN A 58 18.26 4.41 -22.42
CA GLN A 58 17.35 4.49 -23.57
C GLN A 58 15.92 4.07 -23.21
N ILE A 59 15.77 3.05 -22.36
CA ILE A 59 14.47 2.61 -21.85
C ILE A 59 13.85 3.67 -20.94
N TRP A 60 14.67 4.41 -20.19
CA TRP A 60 14.17 5.36 -19.19
C TRP A 60 13.57 6.62 -19.82
N PRO A 61 12.23 6.80 -19.78
CA PRO A 61 11.60 7.94 -20.42
C PRO A 61 11.90 9.22 -19.66
N LYS A 62 12.26 10.30 -20.36
CA LYS A 62 12.50 11.58 -19.71
C LYS A 62 11.17 12.17 -19.21
N PRO A 63 11.11 12.73 -17.97
CA PRO A 63 9.92 13.43 -17.50
C PRO A 63 9.51 14.54 -18.47
N THR A 64 8.27 14.50 -18.96
CA THR A 64 7.71 15.51 -19.88
C THR A 64 6.86 16.52 -19.13
N THR A 65 6.63 17.69 -19.75
CA THR A 65 5.69 18.69 -19.24
C THR A 65 4.27 18.12 -19.10
N THR A 66 3.86 17.22 -20.00
CA THR A 66 2.56 16.53 -19.93
C THR A 66 2.45 15.67 -18.68
N ALA A 67 3.47 14.82 -18.41
CA ALA A 67 3.50 13.99 -17.20
C ALA A 67 3.43 14.84 -15.92
N TRP A 68 4.23 15.91 -15.83
CA TRP A 68 4.19 16.84 -14.70
C TRP A 68 2.83 17.51 -14.52
N LYS A 69 2.18 17.93 -15.61
CA LYS A 69 0.82 18.52 -15.56
C LYS A 69 -0.18 17.51 -15.04
N ILE A 70 -0.20 16.27 -15.56
CA ILE A 70 -1.11 15.21 -15.12
C ILE A 70 -0.94 14.97 -13.62
N ILE A 71 0.30 14.77 -13.16
CA ILE A 71 0.61 14.54 -11.74
C ILE A 71 0.18 15.74 -10.89
N ALA A 72 0.49 16.96 -11.31
CA ALA A 72 0.18 18.18 -10.55
C ALA A 72 -1.33 18.42 -10.44
N PHE A 73 -2.09 18.27 -11.53
CA PHE A 73 -3.55 18.40 -11.50
C PHE A 73 -4.19 17.34 -10.60
N TYR A 74 -3.76 16.09 -10.74
CA TYR A 74 -4.21 14.99 -9.89
C TYR A 74 -3.89 15.24 -8.41
N ALA A 75 -2.64 15.58 -8.09
CA ALA A 75 -2.21 15.90 -6.72
C ALA A 75 -3.00 17.06 -6.12
N ALA A 76 -3.20 18.14 -6.90
CA ALA A 76 -3.94 19.31 -6.46
C ALA A 76 -5.42 18.99 -6.23
N PHE A 77 -6.04 18.20 -7.12
CA PHE A 77 -7.41 17.75 -6.99
C PHE A 77 -7.59 16.93 -5.70
N GLU A 78 -6.75 15.92 -5.48
CA GLU A 78 -6.79 15.08 -4.28
C GLU A 78 -6.49 15.86 -2.99
N ALA A 79 -5.57 16.82 -3.04
CA ALA A 79 -5.28 17.71 -1.92
C ALA A 79 -6.49 18.61 -1.61
N ALA A 80 -7.16 19.14 -2.64
CA ALA A 80 -8.38 19.92 -2.48
C ALA A 80 -9.49 19.07 -1.85
N LEU A 81 -9.69 17.82 -2.29
CA LEU A 81 -10.67 16.92 -1.68
C LEU A 81 -10.33 16.62 -0.22
N GLN A 82 -9.05 16.37 0.10
CA GLN A 82 -8.60 16.19 1.49
C GLN A 82 -8.96 17.41 2.35
N LEU A 83 -8.75 18.62 1.86
CA LEU A 83 -8.95 19.86 2.63
C LEU A 83 -10.40 20.31 2.71
N PHE A 84 -11.15 20.23 1.61
CA PHE A 84 -12.46 20.87 1.49
C PHE A 84 -13.64 19.93 1.69
N LEU A 85 -13.53 18.64 1.38
CA LEU A 85 -14.67 17.74 1.60
C LEU A 85 -14.96 17.59 3.09
N PRO A 86 -16.25 17.63 3.49
CA PRO A 86 -16.63 17.43 4.89
C PRO A 86 -16.31 15.99 5.31
N GLY A 87 -16.02 15.80 6.58
CA GLY A 87 -15.72 14.49 7.15
C GLY A 87 -15.76 14.51 8.65
N LYS A 88 -15.97 13.34 9.26
CA LYS A 88 -16.00 13.22 10.72
C LYS A 88 -14.59 13.43 11.28
N ARG A 89 -14.48 14.15 12.39
CA ARG A 89 -13.22 14.25 13.14
C ARG A 89 -12.90 12.89 13.76
N VAL A 90 -11.69 12.40 13.55
CA VAL A 90 -11.20 11.13 14.12
C VAL A 90 -9.84 11.37 14.74
N GLU A 91 -9.63 10.81 15.93
CA GLU A 91 -8.36 10.91 16.63
C GLU A 91 -7.54 9.65 16.38
N GLY A 92 -6.31 9.84 15.94
CA GLY A 92 -5.36 8.75 15.77
C GLY A 92 -4.80 8.21 17.09
N PRO A 93 -3.88 7.26 17.01
CA PRO A 93 -3.20 6.71 18.17
C PRO A 93 -2.26 7.75 18.79
N THR A 94 -2.14 7.73 20.12
CA THR A 94 -1.18 8.57 20.85
C THR A 94 0.24 8.10 20.57
N SER A 95 1.12 9.02 20.20
CA SER A 95 2.54 8.77 19.94
C SER A 95 3.32 8.51 21.25
N PRO A 96 4.55 7.96 21.17
CA PRO A 96 5.43 7.84 22.33
C PRO A 96 5.72 9.17 23.03
N SER A 97 5.74 10.28 22.29
CA SER A 97 5.92 11.63 22.84
C SER A 97 4.62 12.25 23.38
N GLY A 98 3.52 11.50 23.40
CA GLY A 98 2.23 11.93 23.95
C GLY A 98 1.33 12.72 22.99
N ASN A 99 1.76 12.95 21.75
CA ASN A 99 0.96 13.68 20.75
C ASN A 99 -0.14 12.79 20.19
N ARG A 100 -1.30 13.39 19.88
CA ARG A 100 -2.42 12.67 19.26
C ARG A 100 -2.86 13.36 17.98
N PRO A 101 -2.58 12.78 16.80
CA PRO A 101 -2.94 13.40 15.53
C PRO A 101 -4.47 13.38 15.35
N VAL A 102 -4.98 14.42 14.72
CA VAL A 102 -6.39 14.56 14.39
C VAL A 102 -6.54 14.51 12.87
N TYR A 103 -7.45 13.65 12.43
CA TYR A 103 -7.74 13.39 11.03
C TYR A 103 -9.20 13.73 10.72
N LYS A 104 -9.47 13.94 9.43
CA LYS A 104 -10.81 14.14 8.88
C LYS A 104 -11.15 12.94 8.00
N ALA A 105 -12.13 12.15 8.44
CA ALA A 105 -12.61 10.97 7.72
C ALA A 105 -13.52 11.39 6.57
N ASN A 106 -12.89 11.67 5.44
CA ASN A 106 -13.55 12.03 4.18
C ASN A 106 -13.09 11.16 2.99
N GLY A 107 -12.40 10.04 3.23
CA GLY A 107 -11.79 9.24 2.16
C GLY A 107 -12.80 8.59 1.24
N LEU A 108 -13.91 8.06 1.75
CA LEU A 108 -14.96 7.47 0.91
C LEU A 108 -15.64 8.52 0.02
N GLN A 109 -15.88 9.72 0.55
CA GLN A 109 -16.42 10.84 -0.24
C GLN A 109 -15.41 11.28 -1.30
N ALA A 110 -14.13 11.43 -0.94
CA ALA A 110 -13.08 11.78 -1.89
C ALA A 110 -13.01 10.74 -3.01
N TYR A 111 -12.99 9.46 -2.65
CA TYR A 111 -12.99 8.35 -3.60
C TYR A 111 -14.16 8.40 -4.59
N ALA A 112 -15.38 8.56 -4.09
CA ALA A 112 -16.56 8.66 -4.95
C ALA A 112 -16.48 9.88 -5.88
N VAL A 113 -16.10 11.04 -5.36
CA VAL A 113 -15.95 12.27 -6.16
C VAL A 113 -14.87 12.09 -7.23
N THR A 114 -13.73 11.50 -6.90
CA THR A 114 -12.65 11.24 -7.85
C THR A 114 -13.10 10.33 -8.98
N LEU A 115 -13.72 9.18 -8.68
CA LEU A 115 -14.14 8.24 -9.72
C LEU A 115 -15.26 8.80 -10.60
N VAL A 116 -16.27 9.45 -10.00
CA VAL A 116 -17.37 10.07 -10.74
C VAL A 116 -16.84 11.19 -11.64
N THR A 117 -15.94 12.03 -11.13
CA THR A 117 -15.31 13.10 -11.92
C THR A 117 -14.48 12.51 -13.06
N TYR A 118 -13.64 11.51 -12.79
CA TYR A 118 -12.77 10.90 -13.78
C TYR A 118 -13.56 10.25 -14.93
N LEU A 119 -14.58 9.44 -14.60
CA LEU A 119 -15.47 8.81 -15.58
C LEU A 119 -16.37 9.82 -16.29
N GLY A 120 -16.85 10.84 -15.58
CA GLY A 120 -17.65 11.92 -16.16
C GLY A 120 -16.87 12.71 -17.19
N LEU A 121 -15.63 13.09 -16.88
CA LEU A 121 -14.76 13.81 -17.82
C LEU A 121 -14.48 13.00 -19.09
N TRP A 122 -14.32 11.67 -18.97
CA TRP A 122 -14.20 10.77 -20.12
C TRP A 122 -15.50 10.68 -20.92
N TRP A 123 -16.62 10.41 -20.25
CA TRP A 123 -17.94 10.25 -20.87
C TRP A 123 -18.38 11.48 -21.67
N PHE A 124 -18.11 12.68 -21.16
CA PHE A 124 -18.42 13.94 -21.83
C PHE A 124 -17.32 14.41 -22.80
N GLY A 125 -16.25 13.63 -23.00
CA GLY A 125 -15.17 13.95 -23.93
C GLY A 125 -14.30 15.15 -23.54
N ILE A 126 -14.31 15.55 -22.25
CA ILE A 126 -13.54 16.70 -21.74
C ILE A 126 -12.08 16.31 -21.49
N PHE A 127 -11.85 15.09 -21.01
CA PHE A 127 -10.52 14.53 -20.79
C PHE A 127 -10.52 13.06 -21.19
N ASN A 128 -9.58 12.64 -22.04
CA ASN A 128 -9.41 11.23 -22.37
C ASN A 128 -8.36 10.58 -21.44
N PRO A 129 -8.74 9.66 -20.55
CA PRO A 129 -7.85 8.88 -19.68
C PRO A 129 -6.69 8.19 -20.39
N VAL A 130 -6.84 7.85 -21.67
CA VAL A 130 -5.81 7.16 -22.46
C VAL A 130 -4.48 7.89 -22.46
N ILE A 131 -4.49 9.23 -22.39
CA ILE A 131 -3.25 10.03 -22.29
C ILE A 131 -2.39 9.64 -21.07
N VAL A 132 -3.00 9.15 -20.00
CA VAL A 132 -2.28 8.71 -18.79
C VAL A 132 -1.53 7.40 -19.06
N TYR A 133 -2.13 6.46 -19.81
CA TYR A 133 -1.44 5.23 -20.18
C TYR A 133 -0.35 5.49 -21.22
N ASP A 134 -0.63 6.35 -22.21
CA ASP A 134 0.31 6.64 -23.30
C ASP A 134 1.57 7.36 -22.81
N HIS A 135 1.46 8.13 -21.72
CA HIS A 135 2.59 8.77 -21.04
C HIS A 135 3.00 8.11 -19.71
N LEU A 136 2.62 6.84 -19.49
CA LEU A 136 2.80 6.18 -18.20
C LEU A 136 4.28 6.09 -17.80
N GLY A 137 5.17 5.86 -18.77
CA GLY A 137 6.61 5.81 -18.54
C GLY A 137 7.18 7.15 -18.08
N GLU A 138 6.79 8.26 -18.72
CA GLU A 138 7.20 9.61 -18.32
C GLU A 138 6.58 10.01 -16.98
N ILE A 139 5.36 9.56 -16.68
CA ILE A 139 4.72 9.73 -15.38
C ILE A 139 5.51 9.00 -14.29
N PHE A 140 5.87 7.73 -14.48
CA PHE A 140 6.69 7.00 -13.51
C PHE A 140 8.06 7.65 -13.33
N SER A 141 8.71 8.09 -14.40
CA SER A 141 9.96 8.83 -14.27
C SER A 141 9.77 10.14 -13.48
N ALA A 142 8.72 10.91 -13.77
CA ALA A 142 8.44 12.16 -13.06
C ALA A 142 8.14 11.90 -11.57
N LEU A 143 7.37 10.85 -11.25
CA LEU A 143 7.09 10.42 -9.88
C LEU A 143 8.34 9.96 -9.14
N ILE A 144 9.24 9.21 -9.79
CA ILE A 144 10.51 8.78 -9.20
C ILE A 144 11.33 10.00 -8.74
N PHE A 145 11.62 10.93 -9.64
CA PHE A 145 12.46 12.09 -9.32
C PHE A 145 11.72 13.09 -8.41
N GLY A 146 10.44 13.34 -8.68
CA GLY A 146 9.61 14.23 -7.87
C GLY A 146 9.47 13.74 -6.44
N SER A 147 9.29 12.44 -6.23
CA SER A 147 9.17 11.86 -4.89
C SER A 147 10.50 11.85 -4.13
N LEU A 148 11.64 11.71 -4.82
CA LEU A 148 12.96 11.87 -4.20
C LEU A 148 13.16 13.31 -3.70
N ILE A 149 12.81 14.31 -4.51
CA ILE A 149 12.83 15.73 -4.12
C ILE A 149 11.85 15.98 -2.97
N PHE A 150 10.66 15.39 -3.02
CA PHE A 150 9.68 15.49 -1.94
C PHE A 150 10.20 14.90 -0.63
N CYS A 151 10.85 13.74 -0.65
CA CYS A 151 11.47 13.15 0.54
C CYS A 151 12.62 14.00 1.08
N LEU A 152 13.39 14.66 0.20
CA LEU A 152 14.41 15.63 0.61
C LEU A 152 13.77 16.83 1.32
N PHE A 153 12.64 17.33 0.79
CA PHE A 153 11.87 18.37 1.45
C PHE A 153 11.38 17.92 2.85
N LEU A 154 10.88 16.69 3.01
CA LEU A 154 10.47 16.18 4.32
C LEU A 154 11.64 16.07 5.30
N TYR A 155 12.80 15.65 4.82
CA TYR A 155 14.03 15.62 5.62
C TYR A 155 14.41 17.03 6.12
N ILE A 156 14.47 18.02 5.21
CA ILE A 156 14.78 19.42 5.56
C ILE A 156 13.73 19.99 6.51
N LYS A 157 12.44 19.79 6.21
CA LYS A 157 11.32 20.24 7.04
C LYS A 157 11.42 19.67 8.46
N GLY A 158 11.75 18.39 8.61
CA GLY A 158 11.91 17.75 9.92
C GLY A 158 13.01 18.37 10.79
N HIS A 159 14.05 18.94 10.15
CA HIS A 159 15.11 19.68 10.83
C HIS A 159 14.74 21.13 11.16
N VAL A 160 14.09 21.83 10.22
CA VAL A 160 13.92 23.30 10.29
C VAL A 160 12.58 23.70 10.88
N ALA A 161 11.52 22.94 10.61
CA ALA A 161 10.15 23.28 10.99
C ALA A 161 9.31 22.01 11.30
N PRO A 162 9.68 21.24 12.35
CA PRO A 162 8.92 20.07 12.75
C PRO A 162 7.49 20.44 13.19
N SER A 163 6.52 19.61 12.84
CA SER A 163 5.09 19.83 13.12
C SER A 163 4.70 19.46 14.57
N SER A 164 5.49 18.61 15.23
CA SER A 164 5.30 18.22 16.64
C SER A 164 6.63 17.77 17.25
N THR A 165 6.60 17.39 18.53
CA THR A 165 7.73 16.73 19.21
C THR A 165 7.96 15.27 18.75
N ASP A 166 7.19 14.77 17.77
CA ASP A 166 7.42 13.48 17.12
C ASP A 166 8.42 13.58 15.94
N SER A 167 9.38 14.50 16.05
CA SER A 167 10.49 14.64 15.11
C SER A 167 11.81 14.25 15.78
N GLY A 168 12.75 13.70 15.02
CA GLY A 168 14.10 13.43 15.53
C GLY A 168 15.00 12.79 14.48
N SER A 169 16.30 12.95 14.67
CA SER A 169 17.35 12.42 13.78
C SER A 169 18.07 11.24 14.44
N SER A 170 18.49 10.28 13.62
CA SER A 170 19.41 9.21 13.99
C SER A 170 20.88 9.65 14.01
N GLY A 171 21.17 10.86 13.53
CA GLY A 171 22.52 11.38 13.30
C GLY A 171 23.13 10.92 11.96
N ASN A 172 22.41 10.13 11.16
CA ASN A 172 22.85 9.67 9.85
C ASN A 172 21.88 10.12 8.76
N ILE A 173 22.39 10.93 7.81
CA ILE A 173 21.61 11.54 6.73
C ILE A 173 20.87 10.50 5.87
N ILE A 174 21.51 9.37 5.56
CA ILE A 174 20.92 8.33 4.70
C ILE A 174 19.76 7.64 5.43
N ILE A 175 19.94 7.34 6.72
CA ILE A 175 18.91 6.70 7.55
C ILE A 175 17.74 7.65 7.77
N ASP A 176 18.01 8.92 8.04
CA ASP A 176 16.98 9.93 8.28
C ASP A 176 16.20 10.29 7.01
N PHE A 177 16.86 10.31 5.85
CA PHE A 177 16.19 10.42 4.55
C PHE A 177 15.31 9.19 4.27
N TYR A 178 15.82 7.99 4.57
CA TYR A 178 15.12 6.75 4.28
C TYR A 178 13.89 6.56 5.16
N TRP A 179 14.06 6.63 6.49
CA TRP A 179 12.97 6.41 7.45
C TRP A 179 12.12 7.64 7.66
N GLY A 180 12.68 8.83 7.50
CA GLY A 180 12.00 10.10 7.76
C GLY A 180 12.24 10.63 9.16
N MET A 181 12.16 11.95 9.26
CA MET A 181 12.39 12.69 10.51
C MET A 181 11.13 12.79 11.37
N GLU A 182 9.97 13.02 10.76
CA GLU A 182 8.71 13.29 11.46
C GLU A 182 7.75 12.10 11.40
N LEU A 183 7.09 11.80 12.53
CA LEU A 183 6.02 10.81 12.53
C LEU A 183 4.75 11.34 11.85
N TYR A 184 4.33 12.57 12.13
CA TYR A 184 3.10 13.16 11.58
C TYR A 184 3.36 14.54 10.97
N PRO A 185 4.14 14.65 9.88
CA PRO A 185 4.41 15.95 9.28
C PRO A 185 3.14 16.55 8.67
N ARG A 186 3.00 17.87 8.86
CA ARG A 186 1.86 18.66 8.39
C ARG A 186 2.28 19.89 7.63
N ILE A 187 1.45 20.28 6.66
CA ILE A 187 1.48 21.61 6.05
C ILE A 187 0.35 22.42 6.69
N GLY A 188 0.70 23.46 7.44
CA GLY A 188 -0.25 24.15 8.31
C GLY A 188 -0.86 23.21 9.36
N LYS A 189 -2.10 23.48 9.77
CA LYS A 189 -2.78 22.70 10.83
C LYS A 189 -3.54 21.48 10.30
N ASN A 190 -4.06 21.58 9.07
CA ASN A 190 -5.11 20.70 8.58
C ASN A 190 -4.65 19.69 7.52
N PHE A 191 -3.45 19.87 6.94
CA PHE A 191 -2.96 18.99 5.88
C PHE A 191 -1.93 18.00 6.43
N ASP A 192 -2.37 16.76 6.67
CA ASP A 192 -1.48 15.66 7.06
C ASP A 192 -0.84 15.03 5.81
N ILE A 193 0.48 15.01 5.79
CA ILE A 193 1.24 14.57 4.62
C ILE A 193 1.13 13.06 4.42
N LYS A 194 1.16 12.25 5.48
CA LYS A 194 1.06 10.78 5.33
C LYS A 194 -0.32 10.35 4.86
N VAL A 195 -1.37 11.01 5.35
CA VAL A 195 -2.73 10.78 4.83
C VAL A 195 -2.81 11.15 3.36
N PHE A 196 -2.18 12.26 2.96
CA PHE A 196 -2.15 12.65 1.56
C PHE A 196 -1.40 11.63 0.70
N THR A 197 -0.13 11.35 1.02
CA THR A 197 0.71 10.44 0.20
C THR A 197 0.14 9.04 0.13
N ASN A 198 -0.31 8.48 1.27
CA ASN A 198 -0.74 7.09 1.33
C ASN A 198 -2.16 6.94 0.81
N CYS A 199 -3.11 7.71 1.36
CA CYS A 199 -4.53 7.51 1.06
C CYS A 199 -4.96 8.27 -0.20
N ARG A 200 -4.72 9.59 -0.27
CA ARG A 200 -5.30 10.46 -1.31
C ARG A 200 -4.52 10.39 -2.62
N PHE A 201 -3.21 10.24 -2.57
CA PHE A 201 -2.39 10.11 -3.77
C PHE A 201 -2.21 8.64 -4.15
N GLY A 202 -1.60 7.82 -3.28
CA GLY A 202 -1.25 6.44 -3.57
C GLY A 202 -2.45 5.54 -3.81
N MET A 203 -3.28 5.31 -2.78
CA MET A 203 -4.44 4.41 -2.89
C MET A 203 -5.48 4.87 -3.91
N MET A 204 -5.67 6.18 -4.07
CA MET A 204 -6.57 6.72 -5.09
C MET A 204 -6.02 6.50 -6.52
N SER A 205 -4.70 6.62 -6.71
CA SER A 205 -4.07 6.41 -8.01
C SER A 205 -4.21 4.96 -8.46
N TRP A 206 -4.21 4.01 -7.52
CA TRP A 206 -4.51 2.62 -7.82
C TRP A 206 -5.87 2.48 -8.50
N ALA A 207 -6.93 3.04 -7.92
CA ALA A 207 -8.26 2.97 -8.52
C ALA A 207 -8.37 3.72 -9.85
N VAL A 208 -7.79 4.92 -9.94
CA VAL A 208 -7.81 5.71 -11.19
C VAL A 208 -7.08 4.97 -12.30
N LEU A 209 -5.89 4.42 -12.04
CA LEU A 209 -5.11 3.67 -13.03
C LEU A 209 -5.80 2.37 -13.46
N SER A 210 -6.46 1.65 -12.54
CA SER A 210 -7.28 0.49 -12.92
C SER A 210 -8.37 0.86 -13.92
N LEU A 211 -9.05 2.01 -13.75
CA LEU A 211 -10.01 2.52 -14.73
C LEU A 211 -9.33 2.95 -16.03
N THR A 212 -8.20 3.66 -15.94
CA THR A 212 -7.40 4.07 -17.11
C THR A 212 -7.07 2.88 -18.01
N TYR A 213 -6.63 1.76 -17.43
CA TYR A 213 -6.26 0.56 -18.18
C TYR A 213 -7.45 -0.09 -18.86
N CYS A 214 -8.59 -0.15 -18.17
CA CYS A 214 -9.85 -0.64 -18.74
C CYS A 214 -10.30 0.23 -19.94
N ILE A 215 -10.28 1.56 -19.79
CA ILE A 215 -10.62 2.52 -20.85
C ILE A 215 -9.62 2.42 -22.02
N LYS A 216 -8.32 2.31 -21.75
CA LYS A 216 -7.31 2.14 -22.79
C LYS A 216 -7.52 0.87 -23.60
N GLN A 217 -7.86 -0.24 -22.96
CA GLN A 217 -8.17 -1.47 -23.69
C GLN A 217 -9.43 -1.31 -24.55
N TYR A 218 -10.47 -0.65 -24.01
CA TYR A 218 -11.67 -0.35 -24.79
C TYR A 218 -11.37 0.48 -26.03
N GLU A 219 -10.62 1.58 -25.91
CA GLU A 219 -10.31 2.46 -27.05
C GLU A 219 -9.37 1.80 -28.06
N THR A 220 -8.43 0.95 -27.61
CA THR A 220 -7.50 0.24 -28.50
C THR A 220 -8.18 -0.86 -29.31
N TYR A 221 -9.07 -1.64 -28.69
CA TYR A 221 -9.62 -2.88 -29.29
C TYR A 221 -11.13 -2.80 -29.61
N GLY A 222 -11.80 -1.69 -29.29
CA GLY A 222 -13.25 -1.52 -29.42
C GLY A 222 -14.08 -2.34 -28.43
N ARG A 223 -13.44 -3.06 -27.51
CA ARG A 223 -14.07 -3.89 -26.48
C ARG A 223 -13.13 -4.11 -25.30
N VAL A 224 -13.68 -4.38 -24.13
CA VAL A 224 -12.93 -4.79 -22.94
C VAL A 224 -13.01 -6.31 -22.81
N ALA A 225 -11.87 -6.97 -22.61
CA ALA A 225 -11.79 -8.40 -22.34
C ALA A 225 -12.34 -8.72 -20.94
N ASP A 226 -12.90 -9.90 -20.75
CA ASP A 226 -13.40 -10.34 -19.44
C ASP A 226 -12.29 -10.40 -18.39
N SER A 227 -11.05 -10.69 -18.81
CA SER A 227 -9.88 -10.65 -17.93
C SER A 227 -9.62 -9.26 -17.32
N MET A 228 -9.68 -8.22 -18.15
CA MET A 228 -9.50 -6.82 -17.72
C MET A 228 -10.66 -6.38 -16.81
N LEU A 229 -11.89 -6.78 -17.12
CA LEU A 229 -13.05 -6.48 -16.28
C LEU A 229 -12.94 -7.11 -14.89
N VAL A 230 -12.54 -8.39 -14.80
CA VAL A 230 -12.33 -9.07 -13.51
C VAL A 230 -11.21 -8.40 -12.71
N ASN A 231 -10.07 -8.14 -13.34
CA ASN A 231 -8.94 -7.44 -12.72
C ASN A 231 -9.36 -6.07 -12.16
N THR A 232 -9.95 -5.22 -13.00
CA THR A 232 -10.36 -3.86 -12.65
C THR A 232 -11.41 -3.88 -11.55
N THR A 233 -12.41 -4.76 -11.65
CA THR A 233 -13.48 -4.87 -10.65
C THR A 233 -12.93 -5.27 -9.29
N LEU A 234 -12.06 -6.28 -9.22
CA LEU A 234 -11.46 -6.72 -7.95
C LEU A 234 -10.58 -5.65 -7.32
N MET A 235 -9.76 -4.93 -8.11
CA MET A 235 -8.97 -3.81 -7.61
C MET A 235 -9.86 -2.68 -7.08
N LEU A 236 -10.94 -2.32 -7.78
CA LEU A 236 -11.87 -1.29 -7.32
C LEU A 236 -12.62 -1.71 -6.04
N VAL A 237 -13.08 -2.96 -5.95
CA VAL A 237 -13.71 -3.49 -4.73
C VAL A 237 -12.74 -3.43 -3.54
N TYR A 238 -11.47 -3.80 -3.76
CA TYR A 238 -10.43 -3.73 -2.73
C TYR A 238 -10.18 -2.28 -2.26
N VAL A 239 -9.99 -1.34 -3.20
CA VAL A 239 -9.75 0.07 -2.86
C VAL A 239 -10.98 0.72 -2.22
N THR A 240 -12.19 0.36 -2.68
CA THR A 240 -13.45 0.80 -2.05
C THR A 240 -13.52 0.37 -0.59
N LYS A 241 -13.21 -0.89 -0.31
CA LYS A 241 -13.12 -1.41 1.06
C LYS A 241 -12.09 -0.63 1.88
N PHE A 242 -10.92 -0.32 1.33
CA PHE A 242 -9.91 0.48 2.04
C PHE A 242 -10.49 1.83 2.49
N PHE A 243 -11.14 2.58 1.59
CA PHE A 243 -11.72 3.88 1.93
C PHE A 243 -12.93 3.79 2.86
N TRP A 244 -13.71 2.71 2.77
CA TRP A 244 -14.76 2.41 3.73
C TRP A 244 -14.21 2.20 5.15
N TRP A 245 -13.00 1.65 5.25
CA TRP A 245 -12.30 1.33 6.50
C TRP A 245 -11.18 2.32 6.88
N GLU A 246 -11.09 3.47 6.21
CA GLU A 246 -9.93 4.38 6.30
C GLU A 246 -9.52 4.75 7.75
N ALA A 247 -10.49 4.98 8.64
CA ALA A 247 -10.18 5.33 10.03
C ALA A 247 -9.42 4.21 10.78
N GLY A 248 -9.64 2.95 10.39
CA GLY A 248 -8.87 1.81 10.88
C GLY A 248 -7.42 1.84 10.40
N TYR A 249 -7.18 2.27 9.17
CA TYR A 249 -5.85 2.34 8.57
C TYR A 249 -4.91 3.29 9.35
N TRP A 250 -5.42 4.38 9.93
CA TRP A 250 -4.60 5.29 10.76
C TRP A 250 -4.07 4.67 12.05
N ASN A 251 -4.57 3.49 12.44
CA ASN A 251 -4.09 2.73 13.58
C ASN A 251 -3.09 1.62 13.18
N THR A 252 -2.75 1.52 11.89
CA THR A 252 -1.75 0.56 11.39
C THR A 252 -0.33 1.06 11.64
N MET A 253 0.65 0.18 11.47
CA MET A 253 2.07 0.50 11.67
C MET A 253 2.54 1.69 10.80
N ASP A 254 2.07 1.72 9.56
CA ASP A 254 2.49 2.66 8.51
C ASP A 254 2.15 4.12 8.89
N ILE A 255 1.05 4.32 9.62
CA ILE A 255 0.64 5.63 10.12
C ILE A 255 1.06 5.83 11.58
N ALA A 256 0.92 4.83 12.45
CA ALA A 256 1.11 5.01 13.89
C ALA A 256 2.58 4.99 14.34
N HIS A 257 3.48 4.39 13.56
CA HIS A 257 4.85 4.10 13.97
C HIS A 257 5.90 4.48 12.93
N ASP A 258 5.61 4.27 11.64
CA ASP A 258 6.57 4.60 10.59
C ASP A 258 6.59 6.10 10.30
N ARG A 259 7.79 6.67 10.26
CA ARG A 259 8.02 8.09 9.97
C ARG A 259 7.89 8.37 8.48
N ALA A 260 7.68 9.63 8.15
CA ALA A 260 7.50 10.08 6.78
C ALA A 260 8.85 10.36 6.11
N GLY A 261 9.41 9.32 5.48
CA GLY A 261 10.61 9.41 4.64
C GLY A 261 10.43 8.66 3.32
N PHE A 262 11.54 8.34 2.66
CA PHE A 262 11.54 7.56 1.42
C PHE A 262 10.71 6.28 1.53
N TYR A 263 10.94 5.48 2.58
CA TYR A 263 10.32 4.15 2.71
C TYR A 263 8.78 4.19 2.59
N ILE A 264 8.13 5.14 3.27
CA ILE A 264 6.67 5.28 3.24
C ILE A 264 6.20 6.18 2.10
N CYS A 265 6.76 7.39 1.98
CA CYS A 265 6.23 8.38 1.05
C CYS A 265 6.55 8.02 -0.39
N TRP A 266 7.80 7.66 -0.70
CA TRP A 266 8.16 7.23 -2.07
C TRP A 266 7.44 5.93 -2.44
N GLY A 267 7.31 4.99 -1.49
CA GLY A 267 6.52 3.77 -1.68
C GLY A 267 5.08 4.07 -2.10
N CYS A 268 4.41 5.00 -1.43
CA CYS A 268 3.02 5.33 -1.77
C CYS A 268 2.89 6.16 -3.05
N LEU A 269 3.84 7.05 -3.34
CA LEU A 269 3.80 7.94 -4.50
C LEU A 269 4.24 7.26 -5.80
N VAL A 270 5.10 6.23 -5.73
CA VAL A 270 5.72 5.59 -6.90
C VAL A 270 5.44 4.10 -6.95
N TRP A 271 5.70 3.36 -5.87
CA TRP A 271 5.61 1.90 -5.86
C TRP A 271 4.17 1.40 -5.96
N VAL A 272 3.23 2.03 -5.25
CA VAL A 272 1.80 1.70 -5.35
C VAL A 272 1.27 1.90 -6.78
N PRO A 273 1.34 3.09 -7.40
CA PRO A 273 0.82 3.29 -8.76
C PRO A 273 1.50 2.41 -9.81
N SER A 274 2.76 2.04 -9.65
CA SER A 274 3.49 1.22 -10.62
C SER A 274 3.30 -0.28 -10.41
N VAL A 275 3.65 -0.79 -9.23
CA VAL A 275 3.70 -2.23 -8.97
C VAL A 275 2.32 -2.80 -8.70
N TYR A 276 1.46 -2.13 -7.94
CA TYR A 276 0.19 -2.71 -7.50
C TYR A 276 -0.83 -2.74 -8.65
N THR A 277 -0.71 -1.80 -9.58
CA THR A 277 -1.55 -1.72 -10.78
C THR A 277 -1.00 -2.54 -11.95
N SER A 278 0.23 -3.07 -11.83
CA SER A 278 0.95 -3.73 -12.91
C SER A 278 0.21 -4.90 -13.59
N PRO A 279 -0.61 -5.73 -12.91
CA PRO A 279 -1.40 -6.74 -13.60
C PRO A 279 -2.36 -6.15 -14.63
N GLY A 280 -3.01 -5.03 -14.30
CA GLY A 280 -3.87 -4.30 -15.24
C GLY A 280 -3.08 -3.65 -16.37
N MET A 281 -1.91 -3.08 -16.05
CA MET A 281 -1.00 -2.49 -17.05
C MET A 281 -0.61 -3.50 -18.13
N TYR A 282 -0.29 -4.75 -17.75
CA TYR A 282 -0.01 -5.84 -18.67
C TYR A 282 -1.24 -6.23 -19.50
N LEU A 283 -2.41 -6.39 -18.86
CA LEU A 283 -3.64 -6.80 -19.53
C LEU A 283 -4.09 -5.83 -20.62
N VAL A 284 -3.71 -4.55 -20.57
CA VAL A 284 -4.04 -3.58 -21.64
C VAL A 284 -3.65 -4.14 -23.00
N ASN A 285 -2.40 -4.60 -23.17
CA ASN A 285 -1.90 -5.12 -24.45
C ASN A 285 -2.14 -6.63 -24.65
N HIS A 286 -2.68 -7.30 -23.63
CA HIS A 286 -2.89 -8.75 -23.60
C HIS A 286 -4.34 -9.09 -23.26
N PRO A 287 -5.31 -8.78 -24.13
CA PRO A 287 -6.70 -9.15 -23.92
C PRO A 287 -6.84 -10.68 -23.90
N VAL A 288 -7.28 -11.22 -22.77
CA VAL A 288 -7.50 -12.66 -22.58
C VAL A 288 -9.00 -12.91 -22.50
N ASN A 289 -9.49 -13.92 -23.23
CA ASN A 289 -10.87 -14.38 -23.13
C ASN A 289 -10.93 -15.59 -22.19
N LEU A 290 -11.36 -15.38 -20.96
CA LEU A 290 -11.49 -16.41 -19.93
C LEU A 290 -12.74 -17.27 -20.12
N GLY A 291 -13.78 -16.69 -20.70
CA GLY A 291 -15.12 -17.24 -20.72
C GLY A 291 -15.87 -16.93 -19.41
N VAL A 292 -17.18 -16.78 -19.51
CA VAL A 292 -18.07 -16.33 -18.42
C VAL A 292 -17.88 -17.16 -17.14
N GLN A 293 -17.77 -18.48 -17.27
CA GLN A 293 -17.66 -19.37 -16.11
C GLN A 293 -16.37 -19.14 -15.31
N LEU A 294 -15.20 -19.12 -15.98
CA LEU A 294 -13.92 -18.91 -15.31
C LEU A 294 -13.82 -17.49 -14.76
N ALA A 295 -14.27 -16.49 -15.53
CA ALA A 295 -14.31 -15.10 -15.09
C ALA A 295 -15.15 -14.93 -13.80
N LEU A 296 -16.33 -15.55 -13.73
CA LEU A 296 -17.17 -15.54 -12.54
C LEU A 296 -16.52 -16.25 -11.34
N TYR A 297 -15.88 -17.40 -11.55
CA TYR A 297 -15.19 -18.10 -10.46
C TYR A 297 -14.04 -17.29 -9.87
N ILE A 298 -13.22 -16.67 -10.72
CA ILE A 298 -12.13 -15.79 -10.28
C ILE A 298 -12.69 -14.58 -9.54
N LEU A 299 -13.73 -13.93 -10.08
CA LEU A 299 -14.36 -12.76 -9.47
C LEU A 299 -14.94 -13.08 -8.09
N VAL A 300 -15.73 -14.14 -7.97
CA VAL A 300 -16.35 -14.54 -6.69
C VAL A 300 -15.29 -14.94 -5.67
N ALA A 301 -14.26 -15.70 -6.07
CA ALA A 301 -13.17 -16.08 -5.18
C ALA A 301 -12.36 -14.86 -4.70
N GLY A 302 -12.09 -13.91 -5.60
CA GLY A 302 -11.43 -12.65 -5.26
C GLY A 302 -12.25 -11.80 -4.29
N ILE A 303 -13.54 -11.61 -4.55
CA ILE A 303 -14.44 -10.86 -3.65
C ILE A 303 -14.51 -11.54 -2.27
N LEU A 304 -14.60 -12.86 -2.23
CA LEU A 304 -14.61 -13.62 -0.98
C LEU A 304 -13.31 -13.39 -0.19
N CYS A 305 -12.14 -13.39 -0.84
CA CYS A 305 -10.88 -13.09 -0.18
C CYS A 305 -10.86 -11.65 0.38
N ILE A 306 -11.28 -10.66 -0.42
CA ILE A 306 -11.35 -9.26 0.02
C ILE A 306 -12.26 -9.12 1.26
N TYR A 307 -13.42 -9.81 1.24
CA TYR A 307 -14.37 -9.86 2.35
C TYR A 307 -13.79 -10.53 3.60
N ILE A 308 -13.15 -11.71 3.47
CA ILE A 308 -12.55 -12.40 4.61
C ILE A 308 -11.47 -11.53 5.25
N ASN A 309 -10.63 -10.88 4.45
CA ASN A 309 -9.64 -9.94 4.97
C ASN A 309 -10.30 -8.79 5.75
N TYR A 310 -11.37 -8.19 5.20
CA TYR A 310 -12.16 -7.17 5.90
C TYR A 310 -12.74 -7.69 7.22
N ASP A 311 -13.33 -8.90 7.21
CA ASP A 311 -13.97 -9.48 8.38
C ASP A 311 -12.97 -9.79 9.50
N CYS A 312 -11.74 -10.18 9.16
CA CYS A 312 -10.65 -10.33 10.13
C CYS A 312 -10.39 -9.04 10.90
N ASP A 313 -10.27 -7.91 10.18
CA ASP A 313 -10.02 -6.60 10.78
C ASP A 313 -11.22 -6.09 11.56
N ARG A 314 -12.43 -6.22 11.01
CA ARG A 314 -13.68 -5.89 11.68
C ARG A 314 -13.81 -6.66 13.00
N GLN A 315 -13.53 -7.96 13.00
CA GLN A 315 -13.56 -8.81 14.19
C GLN A 315 -12.58 -8.33 15.27
N ARG A 316 -11.34 -7.99 14.89
CA ARG A 316 -10.33 -7.45 15.82
C ARG A 316 -10.76 -6.10 16.41
N GLN A 317 -11.27 -5.22 15.56
CA GLN A 317 -11.71 -3.88 15.98
C GLN A 317 -12.90 -3.95 16.91
N GLU A 318 -13.91 -4.75 16.59
CA GLU A 318 -15.10 -4.91 17.43
C GLU A 318 -14.75 -5.53 18.78
N PHE A 319 -13.87 -6.54 18.78
CA PHE A 319 -13.35 -7.12 20.01
C PHE A 319 -12.64 -6.09 20.90
N ARG A 320 -11.79 -5.22 20.33
CA ARG A 320 -11.11 -4.15 21.08
C ARG A 320 -12.09 -3.09 21.56
N ARG A 321 -13.01 -2.64 20.71
CA ARG A 321 -14.02 -1.61 21.01
C ARG A 321 -14.93 -2.01 22.15
N THR A 322 -15.34 -3.27 22.20
CA THR A 322 -16.22 -3.82 23.24
C THR A 322 -15.48 -4.33 24.47
N ASN A 323 -14.15 -4.17 24.53
CA ASN A 323 -13.30 -4.75 25.57
C ASN A 323 -13.56 -6.27 25.75
N GLY A 324 -13.75 -6.96 24.63
CA GLY A 324 -14.03 -8.39 24.54
C GLY A 324 -15.41 -8.80 25.07
N LYS A 325 -16.39 -7.89 25.06
CA LYS A 325 -17.83 -8.13 25.34
C LYS A 325 -18.65 -8.16 24.04
N CYS A 326 -18.16 -8.90 23.05
CA CYS A 326 -18.84 -9.13 21.77
C CYS A 326 -19.01 -10.63 21.53
N LEU A 327 -19.68 -11.01 20.44
CA LEU A 327 -19.68 -12.38 19.96
C LEU A 327 -18.69 -12.53 18.79
N VAL A 328 -17.96 -13.65 18.78
CA VAL A 328 -17.08 -14.06 17.68
C VAL A 328 -17.62 -15.38 17.15
N TRP A 329 -18.11 -15.38 15.91
CA TRP A 329 -18.80 -16.52 15.28
C TRP A 329 -19.90 -17.12 16.18
N GLY A 330 -20.75 -16.25 16.72
CA GLY A 330 -21.90 -16.64 17.55
C GLY A 330 -21.58 -17.07 18.98
N LYS A 331 -20.30 -17.07 19.40
CA LYS A 331 -19.88 -17.49 20.76
C LYS A 331 -19.11 -16.38 21.48
N ALA A 332 -19.06 -16.46 22.81
CA ALA A 332 -18.21 -15.57 23.59
C ALA A 332 -16.72 -15.79 23.21
N PRO A 333 -15.93 -14.72 22.99
CA PRO A 333 -14.57 -14.84 22.50
C PRO A 333 -13.64 -15.46 23.56
N SER A 334 -12.84 -16.43 23.11
CA SER A 334 -11.66 -16.88 23.87
C SER A 334 -10.59 -15.78 23.81
N LYS A 335 -10.03 -15.40 24.96
CA LYS A 335 -9.07 -14.29 25.07
C LYS A 335 -8.03 -14.51 26.18
N ILE A 336 -6.89 -13.83 26.06
CA ILE A 336 -5.87 -13.72 27.11
C ILE A 336 -5.83 -12.28 27.61
N VAL A 337 -5.87 -12.11 28.94
CA VAL A 337 -5.69 -10.81 29.60
C VAL A 337 -4.19 -10.62 29.84
N ALA A 338 -3.58 -9.70 29.10
CA ALA A 338 -2.15 -9.43 29.14
C ALA A 338 -1.87 -8.11 29.87
N SER A 339 -1.03 -8.14 30.89
CA SER A 339 -0.52 -6.93 31.55
C SER A 339 0.88 -6.60 31.02
N TYR A 340 1.13 -5.32 30.74
CA TYR A 340 2.43 -4.83 30.28
C TYR A 340 2.74 -3.48 30.89
N THR A 341 4.03 -3.20 31.09
CA THR A 341 4.52 -1.92 31.60
C THR A 341 4.86 -1.02 30.42
N THR A 342 4.37 0.22 30.44
CA THR A 342 4.71 1.24 29.45
C THR A 342 6.10 1.81 29.71
N THR A 343 6.64 2.55 28.74
CA THR A 343 7.90 3.30 28.91
C THR A 343 7.82 4.35 30.02
N SER A 344 6.62 4.81 30.37
CA SER A 344 6.35 5.72 31.50
C SER A 344 6.16 4.99 32.84
N SER A 345 6.54 3.71 32.93
CA SER A 345 6.36 2.85 34.11
C SER A 345 4.91 2.61 34.57
N GLU A 346 3.91 2.98 33.75
CA GLU A 346 2.51 2.65 34.02
C GLU A 346 2.21 1.19 33.64
N THR A 347 1.52 0.45 34.50
CA THR A 347 1.00 -0.88 34.17
C THR A 347 -0.32 -0.73 33.40
N LYS A 348 -0.40 -1.29 32.19
CA LYS A 348 -1.62 -1.32 31.37
C LYS A 348 -2.03 -2.76 31.07
N THR A 349 -3.33 -2.96 30.89
CA THR A 349 -3.91 -4.24 30.53
C THR A 349 -4.44 -4.19 29.10
N SER A 350 -4.18 -5.25 28.33
CA SER A 350 -4.66 -5.45 26.96
C SER A 350 -5.27 -6.84 26.81
N LEU A 351 -6.15 -7.00 25.84
CA LEU A 351 -6.79 -8.27 25.52
C LEU A 351 -6.24 -8.84 24.20
N LEU A 352 -5.80 -10.09 24.22
CA LEU A 352 -5.39 -10.84 23.03
C LEU A 352 -6.49 -11.82 22.65
N LEU A 353 -7.01 -11.72 21.43
CA LEU A 353 -8.12 -12.54 20.93
C LEU A 353 -7.61 -13.87 20.40
N THR A 354 -8.02 -15.00 20.98
CA THR A 354 -7.61 -16.36 20.62
C THR A 354 -8.76 -17.20 20.05
N SER A 355 -9.68 -16.57 19.32
CA SER A 355 -10.83 -17.24 18.67
C SER A 355 -11.21 -16.51 17.38
N GLY A 356 -12.07 -17.13 16.56
CA GLY A 356 -12.37 -16.64 15.22
C GLY A 356 -11.17 -16.75 14.29
N TRP A 357 -11.00 -15.76 13.40
CA TRP A 357 -9.87 -15.71 12.47
C TRP A 357 -8.52 -15.68 13.19
N TRP A 358 -8.46 -14.91 14.28
CA TRP A 358 -7.28 -14.76 15.13
C TRP A 358 -6.97 -16.00 15.98
N GLY A 359 -7.90 -16.96 16.03
CA GLY A 359 -7.66 -18.29 16.59
C GLY A 359 -7.09 -19.30 15.59
N LEU A 360 -7.23 -19.06 14.28
CA LEU A 360 -6.69 -19.95 13.24
C LEU A 360 -5.18 -19.73 13.04
N SER A 361 -4.77 -18.47 12.93
CA SER A 361 -3.38 -18.05 12.90
C SER A 361 -3.25 -16.60 13.38
N ARG A 362 -2.06 -16.23 13.86
CA ARG A 362 -1.81 -14.90 14.45
C ARG A 362 -2.03 -13.75 13.45
N HIS A 363 -1.82 -14.01 12.16
CA HIS A 363 -2.00 -13.07 11.06
C HIS A 363 -2.84 -13.65 9.93
N PHE A 364 -3.96 -14.31 10.26
CA PHE A 364 -4.81 -14.96 9.24
C PHE A 364 -5.21 -14.05 8.09
N HIS A 365 -5.52 -12.78 8.38
CA HIS A 365 -5.83 -11.73 7.38
C HIS A 365 -4.80 -11.59 6.24
N TYR A 366 -3.54 -11.99 6.43
CA TYR A 366 -2.54 -11.96 5.35
C TYR A 366 -2.78 -13.02 4.27
N VAL A 367 -3.38 -14.17 4.59
CA VAL A 367 -3.73 -15.20 3.61
C VAL A 367 -4.72 -14.68 2.56
N PRO A 368 -5.93 -14.19 2.93
CA PRO A 368 -6.87 -13.63 1.98
C PRO A 368 -6.35 -12.34 1.33
N GLU A 369 -5.41 -11.62 1.94
CA GLU A 369 -4.74 -10.47 1.30
C GLU A 369 -3.92 -10.91 0.08
N ILE A 370 -3.06 -11.93 0.25
CA ILE A 370 -2.23 -12.49 -0.82
C ILE A 370 -3.11 -13.17 -1.88
N LEU A 371 -4.15 -13.88 -1.47
CA LEU A 371 -5.08 -14.52 -2.39
C LEU A 371 -5.90 -13.50 -3.18
N ALA A 372 -6.34 -12.40 -2.56
CA ALA A 372 -7.00 -11.32 -3.30
C ALA A 372 -6.06 -10.76 -4.37
N ALA A 373 -4.79 -10.52 -4.02
CA ALA A 373 -3.75 -10.12 -4.96
C ALA A 373 -3.57 -11.10 -6.11
N PHE A 374 -3.57 -12.38 -5.81
CA PHE A 374 -3.55 -13.42 -6.83
C PHE A 374 -4.78 -13.38 -7.72
N PHE A 375 -5.99 -13.26 -7.17
CA PHE A 375 -7.23 -13.32 -7.95
C PHE A 375 -7.45 -12.12 -8.88
N TRP A 376 -6.95 -10.92 -8.57
CA TRP A 376 -6.94 -9.85 -9.56
C TRP A 376 -5.78 -9.97 -10.56
N THR A 377 -4.79 -10.82 -10.32
CA THR A 377 -3.64 -11.02 -11.22
C THR A 377 -3.82 -12.21 -12.18
N VAL A 378 -4.45 -13.30 -11.71
CA VAL A 378 -4.67 -14.54 -12.48
C VAL A 378 -5.46 -14.37 -13.79
N PRO A 379 -6.27 -13.32 -14.02
CA PRO A 379 -6.82 -13.05 -15.35
C PRO A 379 -5.77 -12.89 -16.46
N ALA A 380 -4.51 -12.57 -16.11
CA ALA A 380 -3.38 -12.54 -17.04
C ALA A 380 -2.88 -13.95 -17.46
N LEU A 381 -3.43 -15.02 -16.89
CA LEU A 381 -3.00 -16.40 -17.07
C LEU A 381 -1.49 -16.55 -16.79
N PHE A 382 -0.79 -17.48 -17.44
CA PHE A 382 0.56 -17.89 -17.05
C PHE A 382 1.59 -17.78 -18.18
N SER A 383 1.29 -17.02 -19.24
CA SER A 383 2.23 -16.80 -20.36
C SER A 383 3.50 -16.10 -19.91
N HIS A 384 3.37 -15.11 -19.01
CA HIS A 384 4.48 -14.36 -18.45
C HIS A 384 4.39 -14.28 -16.93
N PHE A 385 5.57 -14.33 -16.28
CA PHE A 385 5.67 -14.28 -14.83
C PHE A 385 5.46 -12.87 -14.27
N LEU A 386 5.85 -11.84 -15.03
CA LEU A 386 5.97 -10.48 -14.50
C LEU A 386 4.68 -9.89 -13.89
N PRO A 387 3.46 -10.16 -14.40
CA PRO A 387 2.22 -9.76 -13.73
C PRO A 387 2.12 -10.24 -12.27
N TYR A 388 2.69 -11.40 -11.94
CA TYR A 388 2.70 -11.97 -10.59
C TYR A 388 3.77 -11.39 -9.67
N PHE A 389 4.61 -10.48 -10.15
CA PHE A 389 5.61 -9.82 -9.31
C PHE A 389 4.97 -9.16 -8.08
N TYR A 390 3.83 -8.49 -8.25
CA TYR A 390 3.10 -7.88 -7.13
C TYR A 390 2.69 -8.92 -6.07
N VAL A 391 2.21 -10.09 -6.48
CA VAL A 391 1.81 -11.18 -5.57
C VAL A 391 3.02 -11.68 -4.77
N VAL A 392 4.16 -11.87 -5.44
CA VAL A 392 5.42 -12.30 -4.81
C VAL A 392 5.93 -11.22 -3.85
N PHE A 393 5.99 -9.97 -4.29
CA PHE A 393 6.38 -8.83 -3.48
C PHE A 393 5.52 -8.72 -2.21
N LEU A 394 4.19 -8.77 -2.36
CA LEU A 394 3.25 -8.67 -1.25
C LEU A 394 3.41 -9.83 -0.26
N THR A 395 3.64 -11.04 -0.78
CA THR A 395 3.91 -12.22 0.06
C THR A 395 5.15 -11.99 0.93
N ILE A 396 6.28 -11.57 0.33
CA ILE A 396 7.51 -11.27 1.07
C ILE A 396 7.27 -10.17 2.12
N LEU A 397 6.60 -9.09 1.72
CA LEU A 397 6.29 -7.96 2.60
C LEU A 397 5.47 -8.39 3.82
N LEU A 398 4.44 -9.21 3.63
CA LEU A 398 3.56 -9.65 4.72
C LEU A 398 4.22 -10.67 5.64
N PHE A 399 5.09 -11.53 5.13
CA PHE A 399 5.89 -12.44 5.95
C PHE A 399 6.90 -11.67 6.82
N ASP A 400 7.60 -10.70 6.24
CA ASP A 400 8.48 -9.80 7.00
C ASP A 400 7.68 -9.02 8.07
N ARG A 401 6.53 -8.45 7.68
CA ARG A 401 5.64 -7.70 8.58
C ARG A 401 5.14 -8.57 9.73
N ALA A 402 4.77 -9.83 9.46
CA ALA A 402 4.35 -10.76 10.51
C ALA A 402 5.47 -11.01 11.52
N LYS A 403 6.71 -11.18 11.06
CA LYS A 403 7.87 -11.37 11.94
C LYS A 403 8.11 -10.14 12.82
N ARG A 404 8.12 -8.94 12.23
CA ARG A 404 8.29 -7.68 12.98
C ARG A 404 7.19 -7.48 14.02
N ASP A 405 5.94 -7.81 13.70
CA ASP A 405 4.84 -7.70 14.66
C ASP A 405 4.94 -8.75 15.78
N ASP A 406 5.34 -10.00 15.46
CA ASP A 406 5.61 -11.06 16.44
C ASP A 406 6.70 -10.62 17.44
N ASP A 407 7.80 -10.05 16.96
CA ASP A 407 8.91 -9.59 17.79
C ASP A 407 8.49 -8.42 18.69
N ARG A 408 7.73 -7.47 18.14
CA ARG A 408 7.16 -6.36 18.92
C ARG A 408 6.19 -6.84 20.00
N CYS A 409 5.29 -7.77 19.65
CA CYS A 409 4.33 -8.32 20.60
C CYS A 409 5.03 -9.15 21.68
N ARG A 410 6.12 -9.84 21.35
CA ARG A 410 6.97 -10.55 22.32
C ARG A 410 7.61 -9.58 23.30
N SER A 411 8.23 -8.50 22.82
CA SER A 411 8.82 -7.47 23.68
C SER A 411 7.80 -6.77 24.57
N LYS A 412 6.59 -6.53 24.05
CA LYS A 412 5.53 -5.83 24.79
C LYS A 412 4.83 -6.72 25.83
N TYR A 413 4.42 -7.93 25.46
CA TYR A 413 3.54 -8.77 26.29
C TYR A 413 4.28 -9.93 26.98
N GLY A 414 5.54 -10.19 26.64
CA GLY A 414 6.40 -11.19 27.29
C GLY A 414 5.73 -12.56 27.42
N LYS A 415 5.55 -13.03 28.67
CA LYS A 415 4.92 -14.32 28.98
C LYS A 415 3.51 -14.49 28.40
N TYR A 416 2.74 -13.41 28.28
CA TYR A 416 1.39 -13.47 27.72
C TYR A 416 1.41 -13.69 26.21
N TRP A 417 2.45 -13.18 25.51
CA TRP A 417 2.65 -13.49 24.11
C TRP A 417 3.04 -14.95 23.90
N LYS A 418 3.88 -15.50 24.78
CA LYS A 418 4.22 -16.93 24.74
C LYS A 418 2.96 -17.80 24.85
N LEU A 419 2.10 -17.52 25.83
CA LEU A 419 0.81 -18.20 25.99
C LEU A 419 -0.10 -18.04 24.76
N TYR A 420 -0.08 -16.86 24.13
CA TYR A 420 -0.81 -16.62 22.89
C TYR A 420 -0.30 -17.49 21.74
N CYS A 421 1.02 -17.58 21.57
CA CYS A 421 1.65 -18.44 20.57
C CYS A 421 1.42 -19.93 20.84
N GLU A 422 1.31 -20.36 22.09
CA GLU A 422 0.95 -21.74 22.44
C GLU A 422 -0.50 -22.07 22.05
N LYS A 423 -1.43 -21.11 22.22
CA LYS A 423 -2.83 -21.29 21.80
C LYS A 423 -3.03 -21.17 20.29
N VAL A 424 -2.26 -20.31 19.63
CA VAL A 424 -2.36 -20.01 18.20
C VAL A 424 -0.98 -20.20 17.59
N PRO A 425 -0.57 -21.45 17.28
CA PRO A 425 0.81 -21.78 16.92
C PRO A 425 1.22 -21.26 15.54
N TYR A 426 0.28 -21.17 14.60
CA TYR A 426 0.54 -20.72 13.23
C TYR A 426 0.63 -19.20 13.14
N ARG A 427 1.65 -18.70 12.44
CA ARG A 427 1.88 -17.27 12.23
C ARG A 427 0.95 -16.73 11.14
N ILE A 428 0.94 -17.33 9.95
CA ILE A 428 0.16 -16.85 8.79
C ILE A 428 -0.76 -17.95 8.29
N VAL A 429 -0.21 -19.09 7.88
CA VAL A 429 -0.95 -20.15 7.17
C VAL A 429 -1.26 -21.27 8.17
N PRO A 430 -2.54 -21.44 8.55
CA PRO A 430 -2.93 -22.50 9.48
C PRO A 430 -2.48 -23.87 8.97
N GLY A 431 -1.86 -24.66 9.84
CA GLY A 431 -1.36 -26.00 9.50
C GLY A 431 0.03 -26.03 8.85
N LEU A 432 0.59 -24.90 8.39
CA LEU A 432 1.86 -24.86 7.66
C LEU A 432 2.92 -23.95 8.31
N TYR A 433 2.58 -22.69 8.61
CA TYR A 433 3.51 -21.67 9.10
C TYR A 433 2.83 -20.67 10.02
#